data_AF-A0A0F5YBT9-F1
#
_entry.id   AF-A0A0F5YBT9-F1
#
_cell.length_a   1.000
_cell.length_b   1.000
_cell.length_c   1.000
_cell.angle_alpha   90.00
_cell.angle_beta   90.00
_cell.angle_gamma   90.00
#
_symmetry.space_group_name_H-M   'P 1'
#
loop_
_entity.id
_entity.type
_entity.pdbx_description
1 polymer ?
#
loop_
_entity_poly.entity_id
_entity_poly.type
_entity_poly.pdbx_seq_one_letter_code
_entity_poly.pdbx_strand_id
1 'polypeptide(L)'
;MQPTMEFLTTEEAIKVDAALLSSKDKFSTRLAIYALRCLKQIAEVQEISVEQITPAQITDWIKQDQNIQQQLEVDSNFESFFTRLVLSSLKPLTQIAQSEEIPIEMLTVEQVIAGFEKQGKI
;
A
#
# COMPACT_ATOMS: atom_id res chain seq x y z
N MET A 1 17.32 16.67 4.00
CA MET A 1 16.09 16.71 3.18
C MET A 1 15.27 15.50 3.60
N GLN A 2 14.19 15.69 4.35
CA GLN A 2 13.28 14.58 4.65
C GLN A 2 12.67 14.14 3.32
N PRO A 3 12.72 12.85 2.95
CA PRO A 3 11.98 12.39 1.79
C PRO A 3 10.51 12.61 2.11
N THR A 4 9.90 13.60 1.48
CA THR A 4 8.45 13.69 1.41
C THR A 4 7.97 12.36 0.85
N MET A 5 7.12 11.65 1.60
CA MET A 5 6.49 10.41 1.15
C MET A 5 5.58 10.77 -0.03
N GLU A 6 6.13 10.88 -1.24
CA GLU A 6 5.32 10.96 -2.45
C GLU A 6 4.60 9.62 -2.56
N PHE A 7 3.28 9.62 -2.34
CA PHE A 7 2.41 8.44 -2.36
C PHE A 7 2.71 7.54 -3.56
N LEU A 8 2.94 8.17 -4.71
CA LEU A 8 3.53 7.62 -5.92
C LEU A 8 4.52 8.65 -6.47
N THR A 9 5.65 8.18 -6.98
CA THR A 9 6.49 9.05 -7.82
C THR A 9 5.76 9.33 -9.12
N THR A 10 6.16 10.40 -9.81
CA THR A 10 5.59 10.74 -11.12
C THR A 10 5.68 9.56 -12.10
N GLU A 11 6.81 8.84 -12.09
CA GLU A 11 7.01 7.65 -12.94
C GLU A 11 6.04 6.53 -12.60
N GLU A 12 5.78 6.26 -11.31
CA GLU A 12 4.83 5.23 -10.89
C GLU A 12 3.39 5.61 -11.22
N ALA A 13 3.02 6.88 -11.06
CA ALA A 13 1.70 7.38 -11.45
C ALA A 13 1.47 7.20 -12.96
N ILE A 14 2.46 7.53 -13.79
CA ILE A 14 2.43 7.30 -15.24
C ILE A 14 2.28 5.80 -15.55
N LYS A 15 2.99 4.92 -14.85
CA LYS A 15 2.87 3.46 -15.05
C LYS A 15 1.47 2.95 -14.70
N VAL A 16 0.87 3.41 -13.60
CA VAL A 16 -0.51 3.06 -13.24
C VAL A 16 -1.52 3.60 -14.27
N ASP A 17 -1.30 4.81 -14.79
CA ASP A 17 -2.18 5.39 -15.81
C ASP A 17 -2.04 4.74 -17.18
N ALA A 18 -0.83 4.27 -17.53
CA ALA A 18 -0.54 3.53 -18.76
C ALA A 18 -1.05 2.08 -18.71
N ALA A 19 -1.20 1.51 -17.51
CA ALA A 19 -1.75 0.17 -17.33
C ALA A 19 -3.19 0.07 -17.86
N LEU A 20 -3.54 -1.11 -18.42
CA LEU A 20 -4.87 -1.40 -18.97
C LEU A 20 -5.86 -1.73 -17.86
N LEU A 21 -6.05 -0.77 -16.96
CA LEU A 21 -6.87 -0.87 -15.75
C LEU A 21 -8.09 0.05 -15.86
N SER A 22 -9.22 -0.38 -15.30
CA SER A 22 -10.38 0.51 -15.12
C SER A 22 -10.03 1.64 -14.15
N SER A 23 -10.77 2.75 -14.16
CA SER A 23 -10.54 3.85 -13.19
C SER A 23 -10.60 3.38 -11.73
N LYS A 24 -11.44 2.38 -11.45
CA LYS A 24 -11.55 1.74 -10.13
C LYS A 24 -10.27 0.97 -9.80
N ASP A 25 -9.77 0.15 -10.73
CA ASP A 25 -8.59 -0.68 -10.49
C ASP A 25 -7.32 0.17 -10.41
N LYS A 26 -7.24 1.27 -11.16
CA LYS A 26 -6.18 2.27 -11.00
C LYS A 26 -6.16 2.82 -9.59
N PHE A 27 -7.31 3.23 -9.05
CA PHE A 27 -7.40 3.69 -7.66
C PHE A 27 -6.97 2.60 -6.67
N SER A 28 -7.48 1.38 -6.81
CA SER A 28 -7.11 0.25 -5.97
C SER A 28 -5.61 -0.10 -6.06
N THR A 29 -5.01 0.02 -7.24
CA THR A 29 -3.57 -0.20 -7.45
C THR A 29 -2.75 0.85 -6.72
N ARG A 30 -3.10 2.14 -6.86
CA ARG A 30 -2.45 3.23 -6.12
C ARG A 30 -2.54 3.02 -4.61
N LEU A 31 -3.73 2.62 -4.14
CA LEU A 31 -3.96 2.32 -2.73
C LEU A 31 -3.13 1.12 -2.26
N ALA A 32 -3.06 0.04 -3.05
CA ALA A 32 -2.29 -1.15 -2.69
C ALA A 32 -0.79 -0.89 -2.65
N ILE A 33 -0.25 -0.09 -3.58
CA ILE A 33 1.16 0.36 -3.58
C ILE A 33 1.45 1.13 -2.29
N TYR A 34 0.54 2.02 -1.92
CA TYR A 34 0.70 2.81 -0.71
C TYR A 34 0.59 1.97 0.56
N ALA A 35 -0.39 1.07 0.64
CA ALA A 35 -0.52 0.10 1.73
C ALA A 35 0.74 -0.76 1.86
N LEU A 36 1.30 -1.23 0.74
CA LEU A 36 2.54 -2.00 0.73
C LEU A 36 3.71 -1.22 1.35
N ARG A 37 3.89 0.05 1.00
CA ARG A 37 4.94 0.90 1.58
C ARG A 37 4.76 1.11 3.09
N CYS A 38 3.54 1.43 3.51
CA CYS A 38 3.17 1.56 4.92
C CYS A 38 3.48 0.27 5.70
N LEU A 39 3.03 -0.87 5.19
CA LEU A 39 3.27 -2.18 5.80
C LEU A 39 4.76 -2.51 5.88
N LYS A 40 5.54 -2.26 4.83
CA LYS A 40 7.00 -2.46 4.86
C LYS A 40 7.68 -1.60 5.93
N GLN A 41 7.29 -0.34 6.05
CA GLN A 41 7.86 0.55 7.06
C GLN A 41 7.50 0.10 8.48
N ILE A 42 6.27 -0.34 8.71
CA ILE A 42 5.84 -0.91 9.99
C ILE A 42 6.64 -2.18 10.32
N ALA A 43 6.77 -3.08 9.34
CA ALA A 43 7.54 -4.32 9.46
C ALA A 43 9.00 -4.05 9.80
N GLU A 44 9.63 -3.09 9.11
CA GLU A 44 11.03 -2.70 9.33
C GLU A 44 11.24 -2.10 10.73
N VAL A 45 10.37 -1.18 11.16
CA VAL A 45 10.46 -0.54 12.48
C VAL A 45 10.26 -1.52 13.63
N GLN A 46 9.42 -2.53 13.44
CA GLN A 46 9.07 -3.49 14.49
C GLN A 46 9.81 -4.83 14.35
N GLU A 47 10.67 -4.97 13.34
CA GLU A 47 11.40 -6.20 13.01
C GLU A 47 10.48 -7.44 12.90
N ILE A 48 9.29 -7.26 12.33
CA ILE A 48 8.30 -8.32 12.10
C ILE A 48 8.02 -8.48 10.61
N SER A 49 7.50 -9.65 10.20
CA SER A 49 7.04 -9.83 8.81
C SER A 49 5.77 -9.02 8.54
N VAL A 50 5.59 -8.57 7.30
CA VAL A 50 4.38 -7.84 6.85
C VAL A 50 3.09 -8.61 7.17
N GLU A 51 3.13 -9.94 7.11
CA GLU A 51 1.99 -10.82 7.40
C GLU A 51 1.59 -10.85 8.89
N GLN A 52 2.50 -10.45 9.79
CA GLN A 52 2.27 -10.40 11.23
C GLN A 52 1.72 -9.04 11.69
N ILE A 53 1.60 -8.07 10.78
CA ILE A 53 1.11 -6.74 11.09
C ILE A 53 -0.37 -6.80 11.48
N THR A 54 -0.66 -6.23 12.64
CA THR A 54 -2.00 -6.13 13.21
C THR A 54 -2.65 -4.79 12.87
N PRO A 55 -4.00 -4.71 12.90
CA PRO A 55 -4.72 -3.45 12.71
C PRO A 55 -4.30 -2.34 13.70
N ALA A 56 -3.95 -2.72 14.92
CA ALA A 56 -3.49 -1.79 15.96
C ALA A 56 -2.17 -1.13 15.57
N GLN A 57 -1.20 -1.91 15.07
CA GLN A 57 0.09 -1.38 14.60
C GLN A 57 -0.07 -0.41 13.43
N ILE A 58 -1.03 -0.66 12.52
CA ILE A 58 -1.34 0.26 11.42
C ILE A 58 -1.91 1.58 11.97
N THR A 59 -2.86 1.49 12.92
CA THR A 59 -3.45 2.66 13.56
C THR A 59 -2.40 3.49 14.29
N ASP A 60 -1.53 2.84 15.05
CA ASP A 60 -0.45 3.50 15.80
C ASP A 60 0.57 4.16 14.86
N TRP A 61 0.90 3.52 13.74
CA TRP A 61 1.79 4.10 12.74
C TRP A 61 1.19 5.36 12.11
N ILE A 62 -0.10 5.39 11.75
CA ILE A 62 -0.79 6.59 11.23
C ILE A 62 -0.70 7.75 12.23
N LYS A 63 -0.85 7.44 13.53
CA LYS A 63 -0.75 8.43 14.60
C LYS A 63 0.67 8.96 14.79
N GLN A 64 1.69 8.15 14.49
CA GLN A 64 3.08 8.55 14.65
C GLN A 64 3.64 9.21 13.39
N ASP A 65 3.06 8.93 12.22
CA ASP A 65 3.53 9.45 10.95
C ASP A 65 3.17 10.94 10.79
N GLN A 66 4.19 11.79 10.95
CA GLN A 66 4.04 13.24 10.84
C GLN A 66 3.65 13.69 9.43
N ASN A 67 3.96 12.91 8.39
CA ASN A 67 3.62 13.28 7.02
C ASN A 67 2.10 13.18 6.82
N ILE A 68 1.49 12.08 7.28
CA ILE A 68 0.03 11.92 7.27
C ILE A 68 -0.64 12.98 8.14
N GLN A 69 -0.15 13.21 9.36
CA GLN A 69 -0.75 14.23 10.24
C GLN A 69 -0.65 15.66 9.70
N GLN A 70 0.38 15.98 8.90
CA GLN A 70 0.53 17.31 8.32
C GLN A 70 -0.30 17.50 7.05
N GLN A 71 -0.57 16.43 6.30
CA GLN A 71 -1.27 16.50 5.02
C GLN A 71 -2.78 16.25 5.13
N LEU A 72 -3.23 15.53 6.16
CA LEU A 72 -4.60 15.07 6.32
C LEU A 72 -5.10 15.38 7.72
N GLU A 73 -6.37 15.76 7.84
CA GLU A 73 -7.04 15.83 9.14
C GLU A 73 -7.27 14.39 9.63
N VAL A 74 -6.36 13.92 10.49
CA VAL A 74 -6.44 12.58 11.10
C VAL A 74 -7.38 12.63 12.30
N ASP A 75 -8.62 12.18 12.10
CA ASP A 75 -9.56 11.88 13.18
C ASP A 75 -9.71 10.36 13.37
N SER A 76 -10.41 9.94 14.44
CA SER A 76 -10.62 8.51 14.72
C SER A 76 -11.39 7.78 13.62
N ASN A 77 -12.20 8.49 12.83
CA ASN A 77 -12.92 7.91 11.70
C ASN A 77 -11.97 7.64 10.52
N PHE A 78 -11.07 8.57 10.23
CA PHE A 78 -10.01 8.43 9.25
C PHE A 78 -9.07 7.28 9.62
N GLU A 79 -8.62 7.19 10.88
CA GLU A 79 -7.80 6.07 11.37
C GLU A 79 -8.45 4.71 11.07
N SER A 80 -9.73 4.59 11.41
CA SER A 80 -10.51 3.37 11.22
C SER A 80 -10.77 3.07 9.74
N PHE A 81 -11.01 4.10 8.93
CA PHE A 81 -11.19 3.98 7.49
C PHE A 81 -9.90 3.53 6.81
N PHE A 82 -8.80 4.21 7.09
CA PHE A 82 -7.48 3.92 6.53
C PHE A 82 -7.00 2.53 6.92
N THR A 83 -7.13 2.14 8.19
CA THR A 83 -6.77 0.79 8.65
C THR A 83 -7.52 -0.27 7.84
N ARG A 84 -8.83 -0.07 7.60
CA ARG A 84 -9.63 -0.96 6.75
C ARG A 84 -9.12 -0.97 5.30
N LEU A 85 -8.71 0.17 4.75
CA LEU A 85 -8.13 0.25 3.41
C LEU A 85 -6.81 -0.53 3.28
N VAL A 86 -5.89 -0.36 4.24
CA VAL A 86 -4.61 -1.09 4.25
C VAL A 86 -4.85 -2.59 4.37
N LEU A 87 -5.71 -3.00 5.31
CA LEU A 87 -6.07 -4.42 5.47
C LEU A 87 -6.74 -5.00 4.23
N SER A 88 -7.61 -4.23 3.55
CA SER A 88 -8.24 -4.68 2.30
C SER A 88 -7.23 -4.89 1.17
N SER A 89 -6.09 -4.20 1.23
CA SER A 89 -4.99 -4.33 0.27
C SER A 89 -4.10 -5.54 0.54
N LEU A 90 -4.10 -6.10 1.76
CA LEU A 90 -3.32 -7.31 2.07
C LEU A 90 -3.70 -8.49 1.18
N LYS A 91 -5.00 -8.69 0.94
CA LYS A 91 -5.48 -9.81 0.11
C LYS A 91 -4.90 -9.78 -1.32
N PRO A 92 -5.06 -8.70 -2.12
CA PRO A 92 -4.47 -8.66 -3.45
C PRO A 92 -2.94 -8.68 -3.40
N LEU A 93 -2.30 -7.99 -2.45
CA LEU A 93 -0.84 -8.03 -2.30
C LEU A 93 -0.31 -9.46 -2.04
N THR A 94 -0.98 -10.21 -1.16
CA THR A 94 -0.64 -11.61 -0.87
C THR A 94 -0.80 -12.48 -2.11
N GLN A 95 -1.88 -12.29 -2.89
CA GLN A 95 -2.09 -13.05 -4.12
C GLN A 95 -1.00 -12.76 -5.18
N ILE A 96 -0.57 -11.51 -5.28
CA ILE A 96 0.49 -11.11 -6.21
C ILE A 96 1.83 -11.68 -5.74
N ALA A 97 2.15 -11.58 -4.45
CA ALA A 97 3.34 -12.18 -3.83
C ALA A 97 3.41 -13.70 -4.08
N GLN A 98 2.30 -14.41 -3.87
CA GLN A 98 2.20 -15.85 -4.13
C GLN A 98 2.39 -16.20 -5.61
N SER A 99 1.86 -15.38 -6.52
CA SER A 99 1.99 -15.61 -7.97
C SER A 99 3.42 -15.42 -8.47
N GLU A 100 4.20 -14.57 -7.78
CA GLU A 100 5.60 -14.27 -8.09
C GLU A 100 6.56 -15.10 -7.23
N GLU A 101 6.05 -15.99 -6.36
CA GLU A 101 6.81 -16.82 -5.41
C GLU A 101 7.80 -16.04 -4.54
N ILE A 102 7.44 -14.81 -4.15
CA ILE A 102 8.25 -13.93 -3.30
C ILE A 102 7.50 -13.47 -2.05
N PRO A 103 8.21 -13.10 -0.97
CA PRO A 103 7.61 -12.45 0.20
C PRO A 103 6.94 -11.11 -0.16
N ILE A 104 5.86 -10.74 0.55
CA ILE A 104 5.15 -9.46 0.35
C ILE A 104 6.11 -8.27 0.49
N GLU A 105 7.05 -8.34 1.43
CA GLU A 105 8.09 -7.34 1.66
C GLU A 105 9.05 -7.13 0.46
N MET A 106 9.17 -8.11 -0.44
CA MET A 106 9.98 -8.02 -1.65
C MET A 106 9.18 -7.53 -2.88
N LEU A 107 7.86 -7.38 -2.78
CA LEU A 107 7.06 -6.90 -3.89
C LEU A 107 7.51 -5.52 -4.36
N THR A 108 7.66 -5.37 -5.67
CA THR A 108 7.93 -4.08 -6.31
C THR A 108 6.64 -3.43 -6.80
N VAL A 109 6.68 -2.12 -7.02
CA VAL A 109 5.53 -1.39 -7.57
C VAL A 109 5.12 -1.92 -8.94
N GLU A 110 6.08 -2.31 -9.78
CA GLU A 110 5.81 -2.88 -11.10
C GLU A 110 5.08 -4.22 -11.00
N GLN A 111 5.46 -5.08 -10.06
CA GLN A 111 4.77 -6.35 -9.82
C GLN A 111 3.34 -6.13 -9.30
N VAL A 112 3.13 -5.12 -8.44
CA VAL A 112 1.78 -4.76 -7.99
C VAL A 112 0.92 -4.32 -9.18
N ILE A 113 1.41 -3.41 -10.02
CA ILE A 113 0.68 -2.94 -11.21
C ILE A 113 0.35 -4.10 -12.15
N ALA A 114 1.35 -4.93 -12.49
CA ALA A 114 1.17 -6.08 -13.37
C ALA A 114 0.20 -7.11 -12.75
N GLY A 115 0.23 -7.29 -11.44
CA GLY A 115 -0.67 -8.16 -10.71
C GLY A 115 -2.13 -7.71 -10.79
N PHE A 116 -2.40 -6.42 -10.60
CA PHE A 116 -3.73 -5.85 -10.78
C PHE A 116 -4.21 -5.94 -12.23
N GLU A 117 -3.32 -5.78 -13.22
CA GLU A 117 -3.67 -5.98 -14.64
C GLU A 117 -4.04 -7.43 -14.97
N LYS A 118 -3.39 -8.41 -14.32
CA LYS A 118 -3.75 -9.83 -14.45
C LYS A 118 -5.10 -10.11 -13.79
N GLN A 119 -5.39 -9.52 -12.64
CA GLN A 119 -6.65 -9.71 -11.89
C GLN A 119 -7.86 -9.04 -12.55
N GLY A 120 -7.68 -7.85 -13.14
CA GLY A 120 -8.76 -7.12 -13.83
C GLY A 120 -9.19 -7.72 -15.18
N LYS A 121 -8.48 -8.75 -15.65
CA LYS A 121 -8.79 -9.49 -16.89
C LYS A 121 -9.63 -10.75 -16.66
N ILE A 122 -10.01 -11.05 -15.43
CA ILE A 122 -10.76 -12.26 -15.02
C ILE A 122 -12.26 -11.93 -14.90
#